data_AF-A0A2H3TVR6-F1
#
_entry.id   AF-A0A2H3TVR6-F1
#
_cell.length_a   1.000
_cell.length_b   1.000
_cell.length_c   1.000
_cell.angle_alpha   90.00
_cell.angle_beta   90.00
_cell.angle_gamma   90.00
#
_symmetry.space_group_name_H-M   'P 1'
#
loop_
_entity.id
_entity.type
_entity.pdbx_description
1 polymer ?
#
loop_
_entity_poly.entity_id
_entity_poly.type
_entity_poly.pdbx_seq_one_letter_code
_entity_poly.pdbx_strand_id
1 'polypeptide(L)'
;MQDSFNLGWKVANVVKGLASRSILKTYEFERKGIAQALIDFDHKFSRLFSGRPAKDIMDEEGISMDEFREAFKKGNLFASGIAVDYGRSNIVAKPDKALNDNVAEKRQTLAPGIKLGMRMPSVKVLNQSDARPWHLQELLRSNGAWRLLVFPGNIDIDQQNKRMKALCDKLSAESSFLKRFTPSSARYDSVIEVLTVHATNRQDHDIFDFPEVLRPYHEVDGWDYNKIFVDDESYHEGHGKLYETFGIKPDEGCVVILRPDQYVSYVGELDDYDALDGFFSQFMLVQNGL
;
A
#
# COMPACT_ATOMS: atom_id res chain seq x y z
N MET A 1 15.55 9.05 -9.96
CA MET A 1 15.49 8.07 -8.85
C MET A 1 14.12 7.37 -8.78
N GLN A 2 13.00 8.09 -8.69
CA GLN A 2 11.67 7.47 -8.60
C GLN A 2 11.29 6.63 -9.85
N ASP A 3 11.75 7.01 -11.04
CA ASP A 3 11.54 6.21 -12.26
C ASP A 3 12.22 4.84 -12.19
N SER A 4 13.49 4.82 -11.76
CA SER A 4 14.25 3.58 -11.60
C SER A 4 13.76 2.74 -10.41
N PHE A 5 13.26 3.39 -9.35
CA PHE A 5 12.61 2.70 -8.23
C PHE A 5 11.31 1.99 -8.67
N ASN A 6 10.52 2.64 -9.54
CA ASN A 6 9.33 2.04 -10.16
C ASN A 6 9.69 0.91 -11.15
N LEU A 7 10.72 1.08 -11.98
CA LEU A 7 11.08 0.09 -13.00
C LEU A 7 11.82 -1.12 -12.42
N GLY A 8 12.67 -0.92 -11.42
CA GLY A 8 13.60 -1.93 -10.92
C GLY A 8 12.93 -3.21 -10.44
N TRP A 9 11.88 -3.09 -9.61
CA TRP A 9 11.17 -4.27 -9.11
C TRP A 9 10.39 -4.99 -10.22
N LYS A 10 9.88 -4.25 -11.21
CA LYS A 10 9.13 -4.81 -12.36
C LYS A 10 10.06 -5.68 -13.21
N VAL A 11 11.24 -5.16 -13.55
CA VAL A 11 12.27 -5.91 -14.27
C VAL A 11 12.72 -7.12 -13.47
N ALA A 12 12.98 -6.96 -12.16
CA ALA A 12 13.40 -8.07 -11.30
C ALA A 12 12.36 -9.20 -11.24
N ASN A 13 11.07 -8.87 -11.05
CA ASN A 13 10.00 -9.86 -11.00
C ASN A 13 9.82 -10.60 -12.34
N VAL A 14 9.97 -9.91 -13.47
CA VAL A 14 9.89 -10.54 -14.81
C VAL A 14 11.10 -11.43 -15.08
N VAL A 15 12.32 -10.96 -14.80
CA VAL A 15 13.55 -11.73 -15.04
C VAL A 15 13.62 -12.97 -14.16
N LYS A 16 13.12 -12.89 -12.91
CA LYS A 16 13.00 -14.03 -11.99
C LYS A 16 11.86 -14.99 -12.35
N GLY A 17 11.04 -14.70 -13.37
CA GLY A 17 9.90 -15.54 -13.73
C GLY A 17 8.75 -15.52 -12.72
N LEU A 18 8.67 -14.48 -11.88
CA LEU A 18 7.60 -14.31 -10.87
C LEU A 18 6.37 -13.61 -11.44
N ALA A 19 6.56 -12.73 -12.44
CA ALA A 19 5.47 -11.97 -13.05
C ALA A 19 5.58 -11.92 -14.58
N SER A 20 4.43 -11.74 -15.23
CA SER A 20 4.29 -11.58 -16.67
C SER A 20 4.94 -10.28 -17.16
N ARG A 21 5.49 -10.30 -18.38
CA ARG A 21 6.02 -9.12 -19.06
C ARG A 21 5.01 -7.97 -19.21
N SER A 22 3.71 -8.25 -19.07
CA SER A 22 2.66 -7.23 -19.08
C SER A 22 2.90 -6.11 -18.08
N ILE A 23 3.49 -6.39 -16.90
CA ILE A 23 3.76 -5.36 -15.89
C ILE A 23 4.80 -4.34 -16.36
N LEU A 24 5.67 -4.66 -17.32
CA LEU A 24 6.68 -3.71 -17.82
C LEU A 24 6.04 -2.52 -18.55
N LYS A 25 4.92 -2.75 -19.25
CA LYS A 25 4.18 -1.69 -19.95
C LYS A 25 3.65 -0.61 -19.01
N THR A 26 3.45 -0.97 -17.74
CA THR A 26 2.95 -0.04 -16.72
C THR A 26 3.97 1.04 -16.38
N TYR A 27 5.27 0.82 -16.59
CA TYR A 27 6.30 1.84 -16.34
C TYR A 27 6.04 3.10 -17.17
N GLU A 28 5.89 2.96 -18.50
CA GLU A 28 5.64 4.14 -19.34
C GLU A 28 4.29 4.77 -18.99
N PHE A 29 3.24 3.96 -18.85
CA PHE A 29 1.90 4.44 -18.52
C PHE A 29 1.86 5.25 -17.22
N GLU A 30 2.57 4.78 -16.18
CA GLU A 30 2.63 5.43 -14.88
C GLU A 30 3.54 6.66 -14.89
N ARG A 31 4.73 6.56 -15.47
CA ARG A 31 5.79 7.57 -15.30
C ARG A 31 5.72 8.70 -16.31
N LYS A 32 5.26 8.43 -17.54
CA LYS A 32 5.17 9.44 -18.60
C LYS A 32 4.18 10.55 -18.24
N GLY A 33 3.01 10.21 -17.71
CA GLY A 33 2.01 11.20 -17.28
C GLY A 33 2.52 12.11 -16.17
N ILE A 34 3.27 11.56 -15.22
CA ILE A 34 3.88 12.32 -14.11
C ILE A 34 4.99 13.24 -14.62
N ALA A 35 5.84 12.75 -15.52
CA ALA A 35 6.89 13.56 -16.13
C ALA A 35 6.30 14.74 -16.92
N GLN A 36 5.21 14.53 -17.65
CA GLN A 36 4.51 15.62 -18.33
C GLN A 36 3.92 16.62 -17.34
N ALA A 37 3.28 16.15 -16.27
CA ALA A 37 2.74 17.03 -15.23
C ALA A 37 3.84 17.86 -14.53
N LEU A 38 5.04 17.29 -14.35
CA LEU A 38 6.21 18.01 -13.83
C LEU A 38 6.67 19.10 -14.80
N ILE A 39 6.75 18.80 -16.10
CA ILE A 39 7.12 19.78 -17.12
C ILE A 39 6.11 20.93 -17.15
N ASP A 40 4.81 20.62 -17.15
CA ASP A 40 3.74 21.62 -17.18
C ASP A 40 3.77 22.51 -15.92
N PHE A 41 4.00 21.88 -14.76
CA PHE A 41 4.16 22.58 -13.50
C PHE A 41 5.38 23.52 -13.52
N ASP A 42 6.56 23.01 -13.86
CA ASP A 42 7.81 23.80 -13.88
C ASP A 42 7.72 24.96 -14.86
N HIS A 43 7.08 24.75 -16.02
CA HIS A 43 6.87 25.79 -17.01
C HIS A 43 5.96 26.92 -16.47
N LYS A 44 4.87 26.58 -15.77
CA LYS A 44 4.01 27.58 -15.12
C LYS A 44 4.75 28.28 -13.98
N PHE A 45 5.41 27.51 -13.13
CA PHE A 45 6.06 27.99 -11.92
C PHE A 45 7.25 28.92 -12.21
N SER A 46 8.07 28.58 -13.22
CA SER A 46 9.23 29.40 -13.63
C SER A 46 8.82 30.78 -14.13
N ARG A 47 7.68 30.87 -14.84
CA ARG A 47 7.11 32.16 -15.29
C ARG A 47 6.61 32.99 -14.11
N LEU A 48 5.93 32.35 -13.17
CA LEU A 48 5.43 32.99 -11.94
C LEU A 48 6.57 33.47 -11.02
N PHE A 49 7.75 32.83 -11.07
CA PHE A 49 8.91 33.26 -10.30
C PHE A 49 9.74 34.36 -10.97
N SER A 50 9.76 34.40 -12.31
CA SER A 50 10.65 35.29 -13.06
C SER A 50 9.99 36.61 -13.47
N GLY A 51 8.66 36.71 -13.43
CA GLY A 51 7.97 37.95 -13.79
C GLY A 51 7.97 38.99 -12.66
N ARG A 52 7.70 40.24 -13.03
CA ARG A 52 7.57 41.34 -12.08
C ARG A 52 6.28 41.19 -11.26
N PRO A 53 6.27 41.46 -9.94
CA PRO A 53 5.03 41.52 -9.16
C PRO A 53 4.09 42.59 -9.71
N ALA A 54 2.79 42.32 -9.67
CA ALA A 54 1.77 43.33 -9.97
C ALA A 54 1.83 44.48 -8.96
N LYS A 55 1.81 45.72 -9.45
CA LYS A 55 1.81 46.91 -8.58
C LYS A 55 0.44 47.18 -7.95
N ASP A 56 -0.63 46.86 -8.68
CA ASP A 56 -2.02 46.96 -8.25
C ASP A 56 -2.90 45.97 -9.04
N ILE A 57 -4.22 45.99 -8.81
CA ILE A 57 -5.19 45.06 -9.43
C ILE A 57 -5.37 45.33 -10.94
N MET A 58 -4.98 46.52 -11.42
CA MET A 58 -5.12 46.92 -12.82
C MET A 58 -3.87 46.58 -13.66
N ASP A 59 -2.76 46.21 -13.02
CA ASP A 59 -1.51 45.81 -13.65
C ASP A 59 -1.58 44.36 -14.18
N GLU A 60 -2.32 44.16 -15.27
CA GLU A 60 -2.54 42.84 -15.91
C GLU A 60 -1.26 42.14 -16.39
N GLU A 61 -0.17 42.90 -16.59
CA GLU A 61 1.14 42.37 -16.97
C GLU A 61 1.98 41.89 -15.77
N GLY A 62 1.59 42.27 -14.55
CA GLY A 62 2.25 41.87 -13.33
C GLY A 62 1.72 40.56 -12.77
N ILE A 63 2.55 39.85 -12.03
CA ILE A 63 2.15 38.58 -11.41
C ILE A 63 1.31 38.85 -10.15
N SER A 64 0.13 38.25 -10.09
CA SER A 64 -0.70 38.23 -8.89
C SER A 64 -0.01 37.46 -7.77
N MET A 65 0.14 38.10 -6.62
CA MET A 65 0.72 37.47 -5.42
C MET A 65 -0.18 36.35 -4.86
N ASP A 66 -1.49 36.42 -5.07
CA ASP A 66 -2.41 35.35 -4.69
C ASP A 66 -2.27 34.13 -5.60
N GLU A 67 -2.15 34.33 -6.92
CA GLU A 67 -1.88 33.23 -7.85
C GLU A 67 -0.52 32.60 -7.55
N PHE A 68 0.50 33.42 -7.28
CA PHE A 68 1.81 32.97 -6.88
C PHE A 68 1.76 32.12 -5.60
N ARG A 69 1.06 32.59 -4.56
CA ARG A 69 0.89 31.87 -3.29
C ARG A 69 0.19 30.52 -3.49
N GLU A 70 -0.84 30.46 -4.31
CA GLU A 70 -1.55 29.21 -4.60
C GLU A 70 -0.70 28.24 -5.45
N ALA A 71 0.03 28.76 -6.44
CA ALA A 71 1.00 27.98 -7.21
C ALA A 71 2.12 27.45 -6.31
N PHE A 72 2.60 28.23 -5.35
CA PHE A 72 3.61 27.84 -4.37
C PHE A 72 3.12 26.72 -3.44
N LYS A 73 1.90 26.84 -2.90
CA LYS A 73 1.30 25.77 -2.07
C LYS A 73 1.11 24.47 -2.84
N LYS A 74 0.57 24.54 -4.07
CA LYS A 74 0.43 23.37 -4.94
C LYS A 74 1.79 22.79 -5.31
N GLY A 75 2.76 23.66 -5.55
CA GLY A 75 4.15 23.31 -5.85
C GLY A 75 4.82 22.54 -4.72
N ASN A 76 4.62 22.93 -3.46
CA ASN A 76 5.19 22.20 -2.33
C ASN A 76 4.72 20.75 -2.26
N LEU A 77 3.43 20.51 -2.54
CA LEU A 77 2.88 19.15 -2.58
C LEU A 77 3.47 18.34 -3.74
N PHE A 78 3.61 18.95 -4.93
CA PHE A 78 4.21 18.31 -6.10
C PHE A 78 5.71 18.02 -5.88
N ALA A 79 6.47 19.01 -5.40
CA ALA A 79 7.90 18.94 -5.14
C ALA A 79 8.25 17.91 -4.05
N SER A 80 7.35 17.68 -3.09
CA SER A 80 7.53 16.62 -2.09
C SER A 80 7.49 15.20 -2.68
N GLY A 81 6.96 15.04 -3.91
CA GLY A 81 6.84 13.75 -4.59
C GLY A 81 5.76 12.82 -4.02
N ILE A 82 5.02 13.23 -2.99
CA ILE A 82 4.00 12.40 -2.33
C ILE A 82 2.63 12.44 -3.04
N ALA A 83 2.46 13.34 -4.00
CA ALA A 83 1.21 13.59 -4.71
C ALA A 83 0.99 12.63 -5.90
N VAL A 84 1.95 11.75 -6.17
CA VAL A 84 1.86 10.80 -7.29
C VAL A 84 0.66 9.90 -7.09
N ASP A 85 -0.19 9.86 -8.12
CA ASP A 85 -1.41 9.08 -8.13
C ASP A 85 -1.53 8.29 -9.44
N TYR A 86 -1.18 7.01 -9.42
CA TYR A 86 -1.17 6.16 -10.60
C TYR A 86 -2.60 5.83 -11.08
N GLY A 87 -2.78 5.80 -12.39
CA GLY A 87 -4.04 5.38 -13.02
C GLY A 87 -4.30 3.88 -12.91
N ARG A 88 -5.51 3.46 -13.32
CA ARG A 88 -5.89 2.05 -13.41
C ARG A 88 -4.94 1.27 -14.32
N SER A 89 -4.54 0.09 -13.87
CA SER A 89 -3.75 -0.87 -14.65
C SER A 89 -3.96 -2.28 -14.10
N ASN A 90 -3.30 -3.29 -14.68
CA ASN A 90 -3.30 -4.65 -14.13
C ASN A 90 -2.60 -4.76 -12.76
N ILE A 91 -1.90 -3.72 -12.31
CA ILE A 91 -1.23 -3.65 -10.99
C ILE A 91 -1.80 -2.55 -10.09
N VAL A 92 -2.87 -1.86 -10.50
CA VAL A 92 -3.57 -0.83 -9.70
C VAL A 92 -5.08 -0.94 -9.93
N ALA A 93 -5.80 -1.45 -8.94
CA ALA A 93 -7.23 -1.77 -8.98
C ALA A 93 -8.13 -0.54 -8.80
N LYS A 94 -7.89 0.52 -9.57
CA LYS A 94 -8.76 1.70 -9.62
C LYS A 94 -10.03 1.43 -10.44
N PRO A 95 -11.14 2.15 -10.17
CA PRO A 95 -12.38 2.01 -10.92
C PRO A 95 -12.17 2.31 -12.40
N ASP A 96 -12.92 1.59 -13.24
CA ASP A 96 -12.99 1.89 -14.66
C ASP A 96 -14.20 2.80 -14.93
N LYS A 97 -13.91 4.08 -15.13
CA LYS A 97 -14.95 5.09 -15.42
C LYS A 97 -15.71 4.80 -16.71
N ALA A 98 -15.14 4.03 -17.64
CA ALA A 98 -15.81 3.67 -18.89
C ALA A 98 -16.80 2.51 -18.71
N LEU A 99 -16.65 1.69 -17.66
CA LEU A 99 -17.45 0.49 -17.42
C LEU A 99 -18.55 0.68 -16.36
N ASN A 100 -18.71 1.88 -15.79
CA ASN A 100 -19.59 2.15 -14.64
C ASN A 100 -19.36 1.16 -13.47
N ASP A 101 -18.11 0.71 -13.30
CA ASP A 101 -17.72 -0.21 -12.24
C ASP A 101 -17.39 0.56 -10.96
N ASN A 102 -18.40 0.65 -10.08
CA ASN A 102 -18.29 1.33 -8.79
C ASN A 102 -17.70 0.41 -7.69
N VAL A 103 -17.30 -0.83 -7.99
CA VAL A 103 -16.82 -1.77 -6.97
C VAL A 103 -15.55 -1.25 -6.29
N ALA A 104 -14.60 -0.73 -7.06
CA ALA A 104 -13.36 -0.17 -6.50
C ALA A 104 -13.62 1.10 -5.68
N GLU A 105 -14.60 1.93 -6.06
CA GLU A 105 -14.99 3.12 -5.30
C GLU A 105 -15.61 2.75 -3.95
N LYS A 106 -16.48 1.74 -3.94
CA LYS A 106 -17.04 1.19 -2.69
C LYS A 106 -15.95 0.60 -1.80
N ARG A 107 -15.01 -0.17 -2.36
CA ARG A 107 -13.90 -0.73 -1.56
C ARG A 107 -12.99 0.35 -0.98
N GLN A 108 -12.79 1.47 -1.68
CA GLN A 108 -12.00 2.60 -1.17
C GLN A 108 -12.61 3.21 0.10
N THR A 109 -13.92 3.08 0.35
CA THR A 109 -14.55 3.60 1.58
C THR A 109 -14.18 2.81 2.83
N LEU A 110 -13.62 1.60 2.70
CA LEU A 110 -13.13 0.80 3.84
C LEU A 110 -11.85 1.38 4.47
N ALA A 111 -11.09 2.16 3.70
CA ALA A 111 -9.85 2.80 4.15
C ALA A 111 -9.63 4.13 3.39
N PRO A 112 -10.47 5.17 3.61
CA PRO A 112 -10.41 6.41 2.84
C PRO A 112 -9.07 7.16 2.94
N GLY A 113 -8.29 6.94 4.00
CA GLY A 113 -6.95 7.49 4.14
C GLY A 113 -5.87 6.76 3.33
N ILE A 114 -6.14 5.53 2.88
CA ILE A 114 -5.23 4.70 2.07
C ILE A 114 -5.67 4.75 0.61
N LYS A 115 -5.21 5.76 -0.11
CA LYS A 115 -5.67 6.04 -1.49
C LYS A 115 -5.03 5.09 -2.51
N LEU A 116 -5.86 4.37 -3.26
CA LEU A 116 -5.44 3.57 -4.42
C LEU A 116 -4.60 4.41 -5.38
N GLY A 117 -3.49 3.84 -5.88
CA GLY A 117 -2.59 4.51 -6.81
C GLY A 117 -1.60 5.49 -6.18
N MET A 118 -1.76 5.82 -4.89
CA MET A 118 -0.84 6.67 -4.14
C MET A 118 0.11 5.85 -3.27
N ARG A 119 1.19 6.47 -2.79
CA ARG A 119 2.09 5.83 -1.82
C ARG A 119 1.36 5.54 -0.50
N MET A 120 1.70 4.46 0.17
CA MET A 120 1.18 4.17 1.51
C MET A 120 1.58 5.29 2.50
N PRO A 121 0.65 5.95 3.21
CA PRO A 121 0.99 6.86 4.30
C PRO A 121 1.64 6.13 5.48
N SER A 122 2.47 6.85 6.25
CA SER A 122 3.15 6.28 7.41
C SER A 122 2.54 6.83 8.69
N VAL A 123 2.19 5.93 9.60
CA VAL A 123 1.80 6.18 10.99
C VAL A 123 2.60 5.21 11.87
N LYS A 124 2.61 5.43 13.19
CA LYS A 124 3.26 4.49 14.09
C LYS A 124 2.37 3.27 14.36
N VAL A 125 2.99 2.11 14.43
CA VAL A 125 2.38 0.85 14.89
C VAL A 125 3.34 0.20 15.87
N LEU A 126 2.81 -0.60 16.79
CA LEU A 126 3.62 -1.32 17.77
C LEU A 126 3.74 -2.77 17.35
N ASN A 127 4.93 -3.34 17.41
CA ASN A 127 5.06 -4.78 17.21
C ASN A 127 4.40 -5.52 18.39
N GLN A 128 3.61 -6.55 18.08
CA GLN A 128 2.83 -7.31 19.07
C GLN A 128 3.74 -8.00 20.10
N SER A 129 4.89 -8.51 19.64
CA SER A 129 5.81 -9.33 20.43
C SER A 129 6.66 -8.56 21.43
N ASP A 130 7.17 -7.38 21.06
CA ASP A 130 8.16 -6.64 21.85
C ASP A 130 7.71 -5.22 22.23
N ALA A 131 6.51 -4.80 21.81
CA ALA A 131 5.98 -3.45 22.00
C ALA A 131 6.88 -2.34 21.43
N ARG A 132 7.76 -2.66 20.48
CA ARG A 132 8.60 -1.66 19.82
C ARG A 132 7.75 -0.84 18.84
N PRO A 133 7.79 0.51 18.92
CA PRO A 133 7.14 1.36 17.93
C PRO A 133 7.93 1.35 16.62
N TRP A 134 7.20 1.32 15.51
CA TRP A 134 7.71 1.41 14.15
C TRP A 134 6.89 2.40 13.35
N HIS A 135 7.54 3.21 12.52
CA HIS A 135 6.81 3.83 11.42
C HIS A 135 6.46 2.74 10.41
N LEU A 136 5.19 2.64 10.01
CA LEU A 136 4.72 1.57 9.12
C LEU A 136 5.59 1.42 7.86
N GLN A 137 6.06 2.51 7.26
CA GLN A 137 6.94 2.48 6.09
C GLN A 137 8.31 1.83 6.34
N GLU A 138 8.83 1.80 7.57
CA GLU A 138 10.09 1.13 7.92
C GLU A 138 9.98 -0.40 7.78
N LEU A 139 8.76 -0.92 7.92
CA LEU A 139 8.42 -2.33 7.71
C LEU A 139 8.31 -2.69 6.23
N LEU A 140 8.06 -1.70 5.35
CA LEU A 140 7.84 -1.87 3.92
C LEU A 140 9.16 -1.87 3.12
N ARG A 141 10.09 -2.77 3.47
CA ARG A 141 11.41 -2.83 2.85
C ARG A 141 11.33 -3.09 1.34
N SER A 142 12.11 -2.35 0.55
CA SER A 142 12.16 -2.48 -0.91
C SER A 142 12.99 -3.71 -1.35
N ASN A 143 12.51 -4.91 -1.03
CA ASN A 143 13.14 -6.20 -1.34
C ASN A 143 12.57 -6.88 -2.60
N GLY A 144 11.63 -6.24 -3.30
CA GLY A 144 11.01 -6.77 -4.51
C GLY A 144 9.74 -7.59 -4.28
N ALA A 145 9.42 -7.91 -3.03
CA ALA A 145 8.18 -8.59 -2.66
C ALA A 145 7.00 -7.60 -2.60
N TRP A 146 5.80 -8.10 -2.90
CA TRP A 146 4.55 -7.42 -2.65
C TRP A 146 4.17 -7.50 -1.17
N ARG A 147 3.24 -6.67 -0.71
CA ARG A 147 2.72 -6.75 0.66
C ARG A 147 1.21 -6.94 0.66
N LEU A 148 0.74 -7.86 1.48
CA LEU A 148 -0.65 -7.92 1.92
C LEU A 148 -0.69 -7.38 3.35
N LEU A 149 -1.23 -6.18 3.53
CA LEU A 149 -1.55 -5.66 4.84
C LEU A 149 -2.95 -6.14 5.23
N VAL A 150 -3.05 -6.82 6.37
CA VAL A 150 -4.29 -7.31 6.94
C VAL A 150 -4.65 -6.44 8.14
N PHE A 151 -5.80 -5.77 8.08
CA PHE A 151 -6.35 -4.97 9.16
C PHE A 151 -7.59 -5.71 9.70
N PRO A 152 -7.42 -6.69 10.61
CA PRO A 152 -8.53 -7.51 11.07
C PRO A 152 -9.50 -6.76 12.01
N GLY A 153 -9.18 -5.51 12.37
CA GLY A 153 -9.95 -4.74 13.33
C GLY A 153 -9.77 -5.22 14.75
N ASN A 154 -10.85 -5.12 15.52
CA ASN A 154 -10.92 -5.61 16.89
C ASN A 154 -11.32 -7.10 16.88
N ILE A 155 -10.35 -7.98 17.11
CA ILE A 155 -10.52 -9.44 17.15
C ILE A 155 -11.21 -9.98 18.42
N ASP A 156 -11.49 -9.13 19.42
CA ASP A 156 -12.40 -9.50 20.53
C ASP A 156 -13.85 -9.55 20.07
N ILE A 157 -14.17 -8.91 18.93
CA ILE A 157 -15.45 -9.04 18.27
C ILE A 157 -15.48 -10.40 17.57
N ASP A 158 -16.28 -11.34 18.08
CA ASP A 158 -16.44 -12.70 17.55
C ASP A 158 -16.59 -12.76 16.03
N GLN A 159 -17.40 -11.85 15.46
CA GLN A 159 -17.62 -11.80 14.02
C GLN A 159 -16.35 -11.41 13.26
N GLN A 160 -15.55 -10.46 13.76
CA GLN A 160 -14.28 -10.07 13.13
C GLN A 160 -13.24 -11.17 13.23
N ASN A 161 -13.15 -11.83 14.39
CA ASN A 161 -12.26 -12.98 14.55
C ASN A 161 -12.60 -14.11 13.57
N LYS A 162 -13.88 -14.41 13.36
CA LYS A 162 -14.34 -15.39 12.35
C LYS A 162 -13.95 -14.99 10.93
N ARG A 163 -14.10 -13.72 10.56
CA ARG A 163 -13.71 -13.21 9.24
C ARG A 163 -12.19 -13.29 9.02
N MET A 164 -11.41 -12.88 10.01
CA MET A 164 -9.95 -13.02 9.99
C MET A 164 -9.54 -14.49 9.81
N LYS A 165 -10.12 -15.41 10.59
CA LYS A 165 -9.85 -16.85 10.49
C LYS A 165 -10.24 -17.39 9.11
N ALA A 166 -11.39 -17.00 8.56
CA ALA A 166 -11.82 -17.42 7.23
C ALA A 166 -10.84 -16.99 6.12
N LEU A 167 -10.33 -15.75 6.17
CA LEU A 167 -9.25 -15.32 5.29
C LEU A 167 -8.00 -16.18 5.47
N CYS A 168 -7.57 -16.38 6.73
CA CYS A 168 -6.33 -17.09 7.05
C CYS A 168 -6.38 -18.57 6.66
N ASP A 169 -7.52 -19.24 6.78
CA ASP A 169 -7.72 -20.61 6.33
C ASP A 169 -7.48 -20.73 4.82
N LYS A 170 -7.96 -19.75 4.04
CA LYS A 170 -7.72 -19.68 2.59
C LYS A 170 -6.27 -19.35 2.24
N LEU A 171 -5.64 -18.43 2.98
CA LEU A 171 -4.22 -18.10 2.81
C LEU A 171 -3.30 -19.29 3.16
N SER A 172 -3.71 -20.14 4.10
CA SER A 172 -2.95 -21.32 4.55
C SER A 172 -3.07 -22.51 3.61
N ALA A 173 -4.14 -22.58 2.80
CA ALA A 173 -4.39 -23.68 1.88
C ALA A 173 -3.26 -23.85 0.84
N GLU A 174 -2.98 -25.09 0.41
CA GLU A 174 -1.99 -25.38 -0.66
C GLU A 174 -2.28 -24.67 -1.98
N SER A 175 -3.57 -24.42 -2.25
CA SER A 175 -4.02 -23.68 -3.42
C SER A 175 -3.96 -22.15 -3.26
N SER A 176 -3.41 -21.65 -2.16
CA SER A 176 -3.41 -20.21 -1.90
C SER A 176 -2.50 -19.44 -2.85
N PHE A 177 -2.80 -18.17 -3.13
CA PHE A 177 -1.92 -17.34 -3.95
C PHE A 177 -0.53 -17.16 -3.31
N LEU A 178 -0.42 -17.26 -1.97
CA LEU A 178 0.86 -17.21 -1.26
C LEU A 178 1.74 -18.39 -1.68
N LYS A 179 1.20 -19.59 -1.78
CA LYS A 179 1.93 -20.81 -2.17
C LYS A 179 2.07 -20.94 -3.68
N ARG A 180 1.01 -20.65 -4.45
CA ARG A 180 1.01 -20.73 -5.92
C ARG A 180 2.05 -19.82 -6.58
N PHE A 181 2.29 -18.64 -6.02
CA PHE A 181 3.18 -17.64 -6.63
C PHE A 181 4.56 -17.55 -5.96
N THR A 182 4.80 -18.31 -4.89
CA THR A 182 6.10 -18.39 -4.22
C THR A 182 6.79 -19.70 -4.59
N PRO A 183 8.03 -19.68 -5.11
CA PRO A 183 8.77 -20.92 -5.37
C PRO A 183 8.91 -21.75 -4.09
N SER A 184 8.75 -23.07 -4.17
CA SER A 184 8.79 -23.98 -3.01
C SER A 184 10.12 -23.97 -2.26
N SER A 185 11.22 -23.64 -2.93
CA SER A 185 12.56 -23.50 -2.34
C SER A 185 12.83 -22.12 -1.76
N ALA A 186 11.95 -21.14 -1.99
CA ALA A 186 12.10 -19.78 -1.50
C ALA A 186 11.44 -19.61 -0.13
N ARG A 187 11.86 -18.58 0.62
CA ARG A 187 11.21 -18.20 1.87
C ARG A 187 9.75 -17.80 1.60
N TYR A 188 8.85 -18.16 2.52
CA TYR A 188 7.40 -17.98 2.40
C TYR A 188 6.94 -16.54 2.12
N ASP A 189 7.73 -15.53 2.46
CA ASP A 189 7.44 -14.10 2.31
C ASP A 189 8.27 -13.41 1.21
N SER A 190 9.00 -14.19 0.41
CA SER A 190 9.94 -13.68 -0.59
C SER A 190 9.28 -13.06 -1.83
N VAL A 191 8.01 -13.38 -2.09
CA VAL A 191 7.22 -12.84 -3.22
C VAL A 191 6.06 -12.00 -2.71
N ILE A 192 5.33 -12.49 -1.72
CA ILE A 192 4.21 -11.78 -1.08
C ILE A 192 4.41 -11.89 0.43
N GLU A 193 4.68 -10.78 1.09
CA GLU A 193 4.83 -10.71 2.53
C GLU A 193 3.50 -10.24 3.17
N VAL A 194 3.00 -11.00 4.14
CA VAL A 194 1.80 -10.65 4.92
C VAL A 194 2.21 -9.90 6.18
N LEU A 195 1.62 -8.74 6.44
CA LEU A 195 1.76 -8.00 7.68
C LEU A 195 0.37 -7.71 8.25
N THR A 196 0.20 -7.85 9.55
CA THR A 196 -1.09 -7.68 10.24
C THR A 196 -1.01 -6.51 11.20
N VAL A 197 -2.00 -5.62 11.19
CA VAL A 197 -2.16 -4.57 12.22
C VAL A 197 -3.56 -4.63 12.82
N HIS A 198 -3.70 -5.14 14.05
CA HIS A 198 -5.01 -5.23 14.73
C HIS A 198 -5.31 -4.00 15.61
N ALA A 199 -6.56 -3.86 16.03
CA ALA A 199 -7.06 -2.76 16.86
C ALA A 199 -7.54 -3.22 18.25
N THR A 200 -7.14 -4.43 18.70
CA THR A 200 -7.39 -4.88 20.07
C THR A 200 -6.32 -4.39 21.02
N ASN A 201 -6.64 -4.40 22.31
CA ASN A 201 -5.66 -4.15 23.36
C ASN A 201 -4.52 -5.18 23.27
N ARG A 202 -3.28 -4.68 23.13
CA ARG A 202 -2.09 -5.51 22.96
C ARG A 202 -1.90 -6.52 24.08
N GLN A 203 -2.28 -6.15 25.31
CA GLN A 203 -2.00 -6.95 26.51
C GLN A 203 -2.96 -8.13 26.69
N ASP A 204 -4.10 -8.12 25.99
CA ASP A 204 -5.12 -9.15 26.11
C ASP A 204 -4.88 -10.33 25.15
N HIS A 205 -3.91 -10.22 24.24
CA HIS A 205 -3.61 -11.21 23.20
C HIS A 205 -2.12 -11.49 23.11
N ASP A 206 -1.76 -12.75 22.88
CA ASP A 206 -0.44 -13.17 22.46
C ASP A 206 -0.38 -13.29 20.92
N ILE A 207 0.83 -13.30 20.35
CA ILE A 207 1.00 -13.60 18.92
C ILE A 207 0.41 -14.97 18.55
N PHE A 208 0.33 -15.91 19.50
CA PHE A 208 -0.18 -17.25 19.29
C PHE A 208 -1.70 -17.33 19.18
N ASP A 209 -2.44 -16.26 19.51
CA ASP A 209 -3.89 -16.18 19.33
C ASP A 209 -4.30 -15.92 17.87
N PHE A 210 -3.35 -15.52 17.03
CA PHE A 210 -3.54 -15.31 15.60
C PHE A 210 -3.37 -16.63 14.81
N PRO A 211 -3.85 -16.74 13.55
CA PRO A 211 -3.55 -17.89 12.68
C PRO A 211 -2.08 -17.93 12.22
N GLU A 212 -1.52 -19.14 12.07
CA GLU A 212 -0.08 -19.35 11.79
C GLU A 212 0.41 -18.62 10.52
N VAL A 213 -0.41 -18.52 9.48
CA VAL A 213 -0.06 -17.81 8.25
C VAL A 213 0.27 -16.32 8.47
N LEU A 214 -0.17 -15.72 9.60
CA LEU A 214 0.16 -14.35 9.98
C LEU A 214 1.46 -14.22 10.80
N ARG A 215 2.05 -15.34 11.22
CA ARG A 215 3.37 -15.44 11.90
C ARG A 215 4.03 -16.78 11.54
N PRO A 216 4.44 -17.01 10.29
CA PRO A 216 4.82 -18.35 9.86
C PRO A 216 6.03 -18.90 10.65
N TYR A 217 6.03 -20.21 10.89
CA TYR A 217 7.19 -20.91 11.43
C TYR A 217 8.20 -21.22 10.32
N HIS A 218 9.49 -21.05 10.61
CA HIS A 218 10.59 -21.50 9.76
C HIS A 218 11.51 -22.43 10.57
N GLU A 219 11.92 -23.56 9.99
CA GLU A 219 12.69 -24.58 10.72
C GLU A 219 14.00 -24.06 11.33
N VAL A 220 14.63 -23.09 10.70
CA VAL A 220 15.91 -22.50 11.15
C VAL A 220 15.70 -21.27 12.03
N ASP A 221 14.73 -20.42 11.70
CA ASP A 221 14.56 -19.11 12.36
C ASP A 221 13.50 -19.13 13.47
N GLY A 222 12.73 -20.21 13.56
CA GLY A 222 11.57 -20.32 14.44
C GLY A 222 10.38 -19.49 13.94
N TRP A 223 9.55 -19.03 14.89
CA TRP A 223 8.40 -18.16 14.63
C TRP A 223 8.85 -16.77 14.16
N ASP A 224 8.15 -16.20 13.17
CA ASP A 224 8.40 -14.81 12.77
C ASP A 224 7.61 -13.80 13.62
N TYR A 225 8.34 -13.15 14.51
CA TYR A 225 7.83 -12.14 15.45
C TYR A 225 7.63 -10.74 14.83
N ASN A 226 7.95 -10.55 13.54
CA ASN A 226 7.91 -9.24 12.87
C ASN A 226 6.75 -9.11 11.86
N LYS A 227 5.67 -9.87 12.06
CA LYS A 227 4.53 -9.93 11.15
C LYS A 227 3.21 -9.40 11.73
N ILE A 228 3.11 -9.34 13.06
CA ILE A 228 1.89 -8.90 13.77
C ILE A 228 2.21 -7.64 14.55
N PHE A 229 1.38 -6.62 14.34
CA PHE A 229 1.47 -5.31 14.94
C PHE A 229 0.10 -4.90 15.48
N VAL A 230 0.08 -3.88 16.31
CA VAL A 230 -1.12 -3.32 16.92
C VAL A 230 -1.14 -1.80 16.76
N ASP A 231 -2.34 -1.26 16.58
CA ASP A 231 -2.61 0.17 16.69
C ASP A 231 -2.93 0.53 18.15
N ASP A 232 -1.88 0.75 18.95
CA ASP A 232 -2.00 1.03 20.40
C ASP A 232 -1.10 2.21 20.82
N GLU A 233 -1.16 2.60 22.09
CA GLU A 233 -0.30 3.61 22.69
C GLU A 233 1.06 3.03 23.09
N SER A 234 2.14 3.63 22.58
CA SER A 234 3.49 3.27 22.98
C SER A 234 3.89 3.95 24.29
N TYR A 235 4.76 3.31 25.07
CA TYR A 235 5.24 3.85 26.35
C TYR A 235 5.99 5.19 26.25
N HIS A 236 6.63 5.47 25.10
CA HIS A 236 7.58 6.59 24.97
C HIS A 236 7.38 7.44 23.72
N GLU A 237 6.56 7.01 22.77
CA GLU A 237 6.48 7.58 21.43
C GLU A 237 5.04 7.95 21.00
N GLY A 238 4.08 7.87 21.94
CA GLY A 238 2.66 8.15 21.73
C GLY A 238 1.93 7.06 20.94
N HIS A 239 0.70 7.37 20.52
CA HIS A 239 -0.17 6.49 19.75
C HIS A 239 -0.23 6.94 18.28
N GLY A 240 -0.02 5.99 17.35
CA GLY A 240 -0.03 6.26 15.91
C GLY A 240 -1.43 6.39 15.29
N LYS A 241 -2.48 5.88 15.96
CA LYS A 241 -3.88 6.01 15.57
C LYS A 241 -4.14 5.61 14.12
N LEU A 242 -3.59 4.48 13.69
CA LEU A 242 -3.69 3.97 12.33
C LEU A 242 -5.14 3.83 11.85
N TYR A 243 -6.01 3.19 12.64
CA TYR A 243 -7.40 2.94 12.26
C TYR A 243 -8.17 4.25 12.11
N GLU A 244 -8.00 5.19 13.05
CA GLU A 244 -8.59 6.53 12.99
C GLU A 244 -8.08 7.31 11.78
N THR A 245 -6.75 7.38 11.61
CA THR A 245 -6.09 8.17 10.55
C THR A 245 -6.47 7.67 9.16
N PHE A 246 -6.63 6.36 9.00
CA PHE A 246 -6.98 5.75 7.72
C PHE A 246 -8.47 5.55 7.51
N GLY A 247 -9.30 5.85 8.51
CA GLY A 247 -10.74 5.67 8.47
C GLY A 247 -11.16 4.20 8.37
N ILE A 248 -10.34 3.29 8.89
CA ILE A 248 -10.66 1.86 8.96
C ILE A 248 -11.49 1.66 10.22
N LYS A 249 -12.68 1.08 10.08
CA LYS A 249 -13.52 0.80 11.23
C LYS A 249 -13.06 -0.49 11.93
N PRO A 250 -12.84 -0.50 13.26
CA PRO A 250 -12.41 -1.71 13.97
C PRO A 250 -13.40 -2.87 13.90
N ASP A 251 -14.68 -2.63 13.63
CA ASP A 251 -15.73 -3.63 13.47
C ASP A 251 -15.99 -4.03 12.01
N GLU A 252 -15.21 -3.53 11.05
CA GLU A 252 -15.26 -3.94 9.64
C GLU A 252 -13.90 -4.47 9.15
N GLY A 253 -12.79 -3.83 9.55
CA GLY A 253 -11.46 -4.15 9.05
C GLY A 253 -11.33 -4.00 7.52
N CYS A 254 -10.15 -4.32 6.98
CA CYS A 254 -9.93 -4.41 5.54
C CYS A 254 -8.61 -5.12 5.21
N VAL A 255 -8.37 -5.32 3.92
CA VAL A 255 -7.06 -5.74 3.38
C VAL A 255 -6.56 -4.72 2.36
N VAL A 256 -5.25 -4.53 2.33
CA VAL A 256 -4.58 -3.63 1.40
C VAL A 256 -3.40 -4.34 0.74
N ILE A 257 -3.31 -4.27 -0.59
CA ILE A 257 -2.11 -4.76 -1.29
C ILE A 257 -1.21 -3.57 -1.64
N LEU A 258 0.06 -3.68 -1.27
CA LEU A 258 1.10 -2.75 -1.67
C LEU A 258 2.07 -3.41 -2.65
N ARG A 259 2.52 -2.59 -3.60
CA ARG A 259 3.61 -2.93 -4.51
C ARG A 259 4.95 -2.96 -3.80
N PRO A 260 5.98 -3.57 -4.42
CA PRO A 260 7.35 -3.49 -3.93
C PRO A 260 7.93 -2.06 -3.85
N ASP A 261 7.33 -1.10 -4.58
CA ASP A 261 7.66 0.33 -4.52
C ASP A 261 6.76 1.13 -3.56
N GLN A 262 6.03 0.44 -2.66
CA GLN A 262 5.21 1.01 -1.57
C GLN A 262 3.93 1.76 -2.01
N TYR A 263 3.54 1.63 -3.27
CA TYR A 263 2.25 2.17 -3.76
C TYR A 263 1.09 1.22 -3.49
N VAL A 264 -0.06 1.81 -3.15
CA VAL A 264 -1.30 1.10 -2.90
C VAL A 264 -1.89 0.60 -4.22
N SER A 265 -2.06 -0.70 -4.33
CA SER A 265 -2.58 -1.37 -5.52
C SER A 265 -4.01 -1.84 -5.38
N TYR A 266 -4.42 -2.21 -4.18
CA TYR A 266 -5.74 -2.76 -3.91
C TYR A 266 -6.17 -2.42 -2.48
N VAL A 267 -7.47 -2.19 -2.30
CA VAL A 267 -8.16 -2.11 -1.01
C VAL A 267 -9.40 -2.99 -1.15
N GLY A 268 -9.76 -3.76 -0.14
CA GLY A 268 -10.95 -4.61 -0.17
C GLY A 268 -11.38 -5.15 1.19
N GLU A 269 -12.49 -5.89 1.17
CA GLU A 269 -13.06 -6.54 2.34
C GLU A 269 -12.09 -7.56 2.94
N LEU A 270 -12.11 -7.69 4.27
CA LEU A 270 -11.19 -8.53 5.04
C LEU A 270 -11.16 -9.99 4.55
N ASP A 271 -12.32 -10.55 4.21
CA ASP A 271 -12.55 -11.96 3.94
C ASP A 271 -12.82 -12.28 2.45
N ASP A 272 -12.64 -11.31 1.54
CA ASP A 272 -12.79 -11.49 0.09
C ASP A 272 -11.51 -12.05 -0.55
N TYR A 273 -11.18 -13.29 -0.18
CA TYR A 273 -10.00 -14.01 -0.68
C TYR A 273 -9.99 -14.13 -2.21
N ASP A 274 -11.15 -14.41 -2.82
CA ASP A 274 -11.26 -14.64 -4.26
C ASP A 274 -10.91 -13.37 -5.05
N ALA A 275 -11.25 -12.18 -4.55
CA ALA A 275 -10.81 -10.93 -5.16
C ALA A 275 -9.30 -10.69 -5.03
N LEU A 276 -8.69 -11.08 -3.91
CA LEU A 276 -7.23 -11.01 -3.72
C LEU A 276 -6.49 -11.95 -4.68
N ASP A 277 -6.92 -13.21 -4.76
CA ASP A 277 -6.36 -14.19 -5.70
C ASP A 277 -6.54 -13.72 -7.14
N GLY A 278 -7.73 -13.22 -7.48
CA GLY A 278 -8.04 -12.64 -8.79
C GLY A 278 -7.16 -11.44 -9.13
N PHE A 279 -6.83 -10.59 -8.17
CA PHE A 279 -5.91 -9.47 -8.38
C PHE A 279 -4.50 -9.95 -8.75
N PHE A 280 -3.88 -10.81 -7.93
CA PHE A 280 -2.53 -11.30 -8.20
C PHE A 280 -2.46 -12.15 -9.48
N SER A 281 -3.50 -12.94 -9.75
CA SER A 281 -3.58 -13.81 -10.94
C SER A 281 -3.57 -13.06 -12.28
N GLN A 282 -3.83 -11.74 -12.29
CA GLN A 282 -3.72 -10.94 -13.51
C GLN A 282 -2.30 -10.81 -14.05
N PHE A 283 -1.29 -11.00 -13.20
CA PHE A 283 0.10 -10.73 -13.59
C PHE A 283 1.14 -11.66 -12.97
N MET A 284 0.87 -12.33 -11.84
CA MET A 284 1.80 -13.30 -11.26
C MET A 284 1.81 -14.61 -12.06
N LEU A 285 2.97 -15.26 -12.10
CA LEU A 285 3.15 -16.55 -12.75
C LEU A 285 3.15 -17.65 -11.70
N VAL A 286 2.42 -18.74 -11.95
CA VAL A 286 2.39 -19.91 -11.07
C VAL A 286 3.79 -20.54 -11.03
N GLN A 287 4.26 -20.81 -9.81
CA GLN A 287 5.55 -21.45 -9.56
C GLN A 287 5.33 -22.95 -9.48
N ASN A 288 5.57 -23.65 -10.58
CA ASN A 288 5.56 -25.11 -10.58
C ASN A 288 6.87 -25.56 -9.94
N GLY A 289 6.81 -26.28 -8.82
CA GLY A 289 7.99 -26.80 -8.13
C GLY A 289 8.90 -27.55 -9.09
N LEU A 290 10.10 -27.01 -9.32
CA LEU A 290 11.22 -27.71 -9.95
C LEU A 290 12.19 -28.14 -8.86
#